data_AF-A0A2S8F516-F1
#
_entry.id   AF-A0A2S8F516-F1
#
_cell.length_a   1.000
_cell.length_b   1.000
_cell.length_c   1.000
_cell.angle_alpha   90.00
_cell.angle_beta   90.00
_cell.angle_gamma   90.00
#
_symmetry.space_group_name_H-M   'P 1'
#
loop_
_entity.id
_entity.type
_entity.pdbx_description
1 polymer ?
#
loop_
_entity_poly.entity_id
_entity_poly.type
_entity_poly.pdbx_seq_one_letter_code
_entity_poly.pdbx_strand_id
1 'polypeptide(L)'
;MARKLDRVLAPWYLWYPMAALVGAFPMLLSYLAGITGGQLVSSLLLTPLLVAAVARDSLLRGLGALALAFLAHCVVVISLASFDPQGIADIYPRGEAYWQQTYQWVVTGESPEYELLFWLGAHIQLVLASTLFSFTSLGMVTLWQGFQEVDLMNCYVGNMLNQSQSPMVTLFVGWHIWSVCRGLGYLVLTFEVVSYSLERLSRVHLSTRLRRITRWQIGLGFLVLDGVLKYNLLEIVRQALEDNLTA
;
A
#
# COMPACT_ATOMS: atom_id res chain seq x y z
N MET A 1 21.59 -6.81 -23.27
CA MET A 1 21.35 -6.99 -21.82
C MET A 1 19.89 -7.27 -21.50
N ALA A 2 18.94 -6.45 -21.96
CA ALA A 2 17.49 -6.66 -21.77
C ALA A 2 16.98 -8.07 -22.17
N ARG A 3 17.36 -8.60 -23.36
CA ARG A 3 17.01 -9.99 -23.76
C ARG A 3 17.68 -11.09 -22.93
N LYS A 4 18.81 -10.81 -22.27
CA LYS A 4 19.47 -11.78 -21.36
C LYS A 4 18.77 -11.79 -20.00
N LEU A 5 18.42 -10.60 -19.47
CA LEU A 5 17.59 -10.48 -18.27
C LEU A 5 16.24 -11.17 -18.47
N ASP A 6 15.58 -10.94 -19.61
CA ASP A 6 14.28 -11.54 -19.90
C ASP A 6 14.27 -13.08 -19.87
N ARG A 7 15.39 -13.73 -20.26
CA ARG A 7 15.56 -15.19 -20.24
C ARG A 7 15.85 -15.75 -18.84
N VAL A 8 16.43 -14.94 -17.95
CA VAL A 8 16.72 -15.33 -16.56
C VAL A 8 15.51 -15.09 -15.66
N LEU A 9 14.66 -14.13 -16.01
CA LEU A 9 13.46 -13.80 -15.27
C LEU A 9 12.36 -14.85 -15.49
N ALA A 10 11.78 -15.33 -14.40
CA ALA A 10 10.67 -16.27 -14.43
C ALA A 10 9.55 -15.82 -15.40
N PRO A 11 8.83 -16.78 -16.01
CA PRO A 11 7.67 -16.48 -16.82
C PRO A 11 6.67 -15.58 -16.08
N TRP A 12 6.12 -14.60 -16.78
CA TRP A 12 5.27 -13.56 -16.17
C TRP A 12 4.03 -14.13 -15.46
N TYR A 13 3.52 -15.29 -15.88
CA TYR A 13 2.36 -15.92 -15.25
C TYR A 13 2.67 -16.46 -13.85
N LEU A 14 3.94 -16.76 -13.52
CA LEU A 14 4.35 -17.16 -12.18
C LEU A 14 4.44 -15.98 -11.21
N TRP A 15 4.44 -14.73 -11.71
CA TRP A 15 4.54 -13.56 -10.86
C TRP A 15 3.34 -13.41 -9.93
N TYR A 16 2.13 -13.69 -10.41
CA TYR A 16 0.90 -13.56 -9.64
C TYR A 16 0.80 -14.53 -8.45
N PRO A 17 0.95 -15.86 -8.61
CA PRO A 17 0.92 -16.78 -7.47
C PRO A 17 2.05 -16.50 -6.48
N MET A 18 3.26 -16.17 -6.97
CA MET A 18 4.37 -15.79 -6.08
C MET A 18 4.08 -14.50 -5.32
N ALA A 19 3.50 -13.49 -5.98
CA ALA A 19 3.14 -12.24 -5.34
C ALA A 19 2.07 -12.44 -4.26
N ALA A 20 1.04 -13.25 -4.52
CA ALA A 20 0.04 -13.61 -3.52
C ALA A 20 0.68 -14.30 -2.30
N LEU A 21 1.55 -15.29 -2.53
CA LEU A 21 2.27 -15.99 -1.47
C LEU A 21 3.17 -15.05 -0.66
N VAL A 22 3.93 -14.18 -1.32
CA VAL A 22 4.81 -13.21 -0.66
C VAL A 22 4.02 -12.13 0.09
N GLY A 23 2.83 -11.78 -0.39
CA GLY A 23 1.91 -10.87 0.31
C GLY A 23 1.38 -11.46 1.61
N ALA A 24 0.94 -12.73 1.58
CA ALA A 24 0.27 -13.37 2.71
C ALA A 24 1.24 -14.03 3.72
N PHE A 25 2.18 -14.84 3.22
CA PHE A 25 2.91 -15.80 4.04
C PHE A 25 3.87 -15.17 5.07
N PRO A 26 4.69 -14.15 4.74
CA PRO A 26 5.59 -13.55 5.72
C PRO A 26 4.87 -12.95 6.92
N MET A 27 3.72 -12.31 6.70
CA MET A 27 2.93 -11.72 7.79
C MET A 27 2.28 -12.80 8.66
N LEU A 28 1.72 -13.84 8.04
CA LEU A 28 1.18 -14.98 8.78
C LEU A 28 2.25 -15.67 9.64
N LEU A 29 3.45 -15.86 9.09
CA LEU A 29 4.57 -16.45 9.83
C LEU A 29 5.03 -15.55 10.97
N SER A 30 5.13 -14.23 10.74
CA SER A 30 5.43 -13.24 11.77
C SER A 30 4.46 -13.31 12.94
N TYR A 31 3.15 -13.38 12.65
CA TYR A 31 2.11 -13.53 13.65
C TYR A 31 2.24 -14.85 14.43
N LEU A 32 2.35 -15.98 13.74
CA LEU A 32 2.46 -17.30 14.39
C LEU A 32 3.72 -17.45 15.26
N ALA A 33 4.82 -16.80 14.87
CA ALA A 33 6.06 -16.82 15.63
C ALA A 33 6.16 -15.71 16.70
N GLY A 34 5.20 -14.78 16.75
CA GLY A 34 5.25 -13.62 17.64
C GLY A 34 6.42 -12.67 17.36
N ILE A 35 6.86 -12.59 16.09
CA ILE A 35 8.00 -11.75 15.68
C ILE A 35 7.57 -10.66 14.70
N THR A 36 8.12 -9.47 14.88
CA THR A 36 7.91 -8.35 13.96
C THR A 36 8.73 -8.54 12.67
N GLY A 37 8.36 -7.82 11.60
CA GLY A 37 9.16 -7.76 10.37
C GLY A 37 8.57 -8.45 9.13
N GLY A 38 7.37 -9.04 9.21
CA GLY A 38 6.67 -9.64 8.08
C GLY A 38 6.58 -8.70 6.87
N GLN A 39 6.27 -7.41 7.10
CA GLN A 39 6.22 -6.39 6.05
C GLN A 39 7.57 -6.19 5.34
N LEU A 40 8.67 -6.19 6.09
CA LEU A 40 10.02 -6.01 5.53
C LEU A 40 10.38 -7.22 4.66
N VAL A 41 10.08 -8.43 5.13
CA VAL A 41 10.31 -9.68 4.38
C VAL A 41 9.49 -9.69 3.09
N SER A 42 8.21 -9.33 3.13
CA SER A 42 7.38 -9.19 1.93
C SER A 42 7.99 -8.20 0.93
N SER A 43 8.43 -7.02 1.39
CA SER A 43 9.06 -6.02 0.53
C SER A 43 10.37 -6.47 -0.09
N LEU A 44 11.24 -7.13 0.67
CA LEU A 44 12.48 -7.70 0.17
C LEU A 44 12.21 -8.73 -0.93
N LEU A 45 11.22 -9.60 -0.73
CA LEU A 45 10.86 -10.65 -1.69
C LEU A 45 10.13 -10.11 -2.93
N LEU A 46 9.37 -9.01 -2.81
CA LEU A 46 8.72 -8.35 -3.96
C LEU A 46 9.66 -7.47 -4.77
N THR A 47 10.75 -6.98 -4.18
CA THR A 47 11.69 -6.08 -4.87
C THR A 47 12.26 -6.69 -6.16
N PRO A 48 12.73 -7.95 -6.19
CA PRO A 48 13.14 -8.62 -7.43
C PRO A 48 12.03 -8.66 -8.50
N LEU A 49 10.78 -8.86 -8.09
CA LEU A 49 9.63 -8.87 -8.99
C LEU A 49 9.39 -7.49 -9.60
N LEU A 50 9.41 -6.43 -8.77
CA LEU A 50 9.31 -5.04 -9.24
C LEU A 50 10.45 -4.72 -10.23
N VAL A 51 11.70 -5.03 -9.88
CA VAL A 51 12.86 -4.82 -10.75
C VAL A 51 12.72 -5.60 -12.07
N ALA A 52 12.22 -6.84 -12.02
CA ALA A 52 11.94 -7.65 -13.21
C ALA A 52 10.88 -7.02 -14.12
N ALA A 53 9.80 -6.49 -13.55
CA ALA A 53 8.75 -5.81 -14.28
C ALA A 53 9.23 -4.49 -14.90
N VAL A 54 10.06 -3.74 -14.17
CA VAL A 54 10.70 -2.52 -14.65
C VAL A 54 11.69 -2.80 -15.78
N ALA A 55 12.52 -3.83 -15.66
CA ALA A 55 13.47 -4.25 -16.69
C ALA A 55 12.77 -4.67 -18.00
N ARG A 56 11.53 -5.15 -17.91
CA ARG A 56 10.66 -5.49 -19.06
C ARG A 56 9.80 -4.31 -19.53
N ASP A 57 9.91 -3.14 -18.90
CA ASP A 57 9.04 -1.97 -19.10
C ASP A 57 7.54 -2.30 -19.03
N SER A 58 7.19 -3.33 -18.24
CA SER A 58 5.86 -3.95 -18.22
C SER A 58 5.04 -3.48 -17.03
N LEU A 59 4.62 -2.20 -17.07
CA LEU A 59 3.88 -1.54 -15.98
C LEU A 59 2.69 -2.37 -15.49
N LEU A 60 1.75 -2.73 -16.38
CA LEU A 60 0.51 -3.41 -16.00
C LEU A 60 0.76 -4.75 -15.30
N ARG A 61 1.78 -5.50 -15.74
CA ARG A 61 2.14 -6.78 -15.11
C ARG A 61 2.77 -6.59 -13.74
N GLY A 62 3.66 -5.61 -13.61
CA GLY A 62 4.27 -5.26 -12.33
C GLY A 62 3.23 -4.78 -11.32
N LEU A 63 2.37 -3.83 -11.73
CA LEU A 63 1.29 -3.33 -10.89
C LEU A 63 0.30 -4.41 -10.53
N GLY A 64 -0.12 -5.26 -11.47
CA GLY A 64 -1.05 -6.35 -11.18
C GLY A 64 -0.51 -7.36 -10.16
N ALA A 65 0.77 -7.71 -10.27
CA ALA A 65 1.41 -8.60 -9.30
C ALA A 65 1.55 -7.92 -7.93
N LEU A 66 2.05 -6.68 -7.86
CA LEU A 66 2.18 -5.96 -6.60
C LEU A 66 0.80 -5.74 -5.94
N ALA A 67 -0.20 -5.31 -6.69
CA ALA A 67 -1.57 -5.15 -6.19
C ALA A 67 -2.12 -6.47 -5.62
N LEU A 68 -1.85 -7.60 -6.28
CA LEU A 68 -2.24 -8.91 -5.76
C LEU A 68 -1.50 -9.27 -4.46
N ALA A 69 -0.22 -8.91 -4.32
CA ALA A 69 0.51 -9.10 -3.08
C ALA A 69 -0.09 -8.26 -1.94
N PHE A 70 -0.35 -6.98 -2.19
CA PHE A 70 -1.01 -6.09 -1.23
C PHE A 70 -2.41 -6.58 -0.86
N LEU A 71 -3.20 -7.03 -1.83
CA LEU A 71 -4.52 -7.60 -1.57
C LEU A 71 -4.45 -8.85 -0.70
N ALA A 72 -3.54 -9.79 -1.01
CA ALA A 72 -3.35 -10.99 -0.21
C ALA A 72 -2.90 -10.64 1.23
N HIS A 73 -2.05 -9.62 1.36
CA HIS A 73 -1.63 -9.09 2.66
C HIS A 73 -2.80 -8.50 3.44
N CYS A 74 -3.62 -7.64 2.81
CA CYS A 74 -4.81 -7.06 3.41
C CYS A 74 -5.76 -8.14 3.93
N VAL A 75 -6.04 -9.18 3.14
CA VAL A 75 -6.90 -10.29 3.58
C VAL A 75 -6.34 -10.93 4.85
N VAL A 76 -5.03 -11.21 4.91
CA VAL A 76 -4.41 -11.80 6.11
C VAL A 76 -4.51 -10.87 7.31
N VAL A 77 -4.07 -9.61 7.18
CA VAL A 77 -3.99 -8.70 8.33
C VAL A 77 -5.38 -8.31 8.83
N ILE A 78 -6.36 -8.04 7.95
CA ILE A 78 -7.74 -7.78 8.36
C ILE A 78 -8.33 -8.99 9.10
N SER A 79 -8.11 -10.20 8.57
CA SER A 79 -8.63 -11.43 9.19
C SER A 79 -8.04 -11.65 10.58
N LEU A 80 -6.71 -11.47 10.71
CA LEU A 80 -6.02 -11.60 12.00
C LEU A 80 -6.43 -10.50 12.96
N ALA A 81 -6.50 -9.24 12.52
CA ALA A 81 -6.89 -8.12 13.38
C ALA A 81 -8.36 -8.20 13.83
N SER A 82 -9.24 -8.82 13.04
CA SER A 82 -10.62 -9.09 13.44
C SER A 82 -10.69 -10.27 14.41
N PHE A 83 -9.96 -11.36 14.16
CA PHE A 83 -10.02 -12.57 14.99
C PHE A 83 -9.27 -12.46 16.31
N ASP A 84 -8.06 -11.89 16.29
CA ASP A 84 -7.17 -11.69 17.44
C ASP A 84 -6.52 -10.31 17.39
N PRO A 85 -7.27 -9.25 17.76
CA PRO A 85 -6.76 -7.88 17.79
C PRO A 85 -5.48 -7.73 18.64
N GLN A 86 -5.43 -8.41 19.79
CA GLN A 86 -4.32 -8.28 20.73
C GLN A 86 -3.04 -8.89 20.15
N GLY A 87 -3.11 -10.09 19.55
CA GLY A 87 -1.94 -10.71 18.94
C GLY A 87 -1.36 -9.87 17.78
N ILE A 88 -2.21 -9.18 17.00
CA ILE A 88 -1.75 -8.21 16.01
C ILE A 88 -1.15 -6.96 16.66
N ALA A 89 -1.76 -6.43 17.73
CA ALA A 89 -1.24 -5.27 18.45
C ALA A 89 0.16 -5.55 19.06
N ASP A 90 0.42 -6.76 19.51
CA ASP A 90 1.72 -7.16 20.09
C ASP A 90 2.86 -7.11 19.06
N ILE A 91 2.59 -7.54 17.81
CA ILE A 91 3.58 -7.48 16.72
C ILE A 91 3.56 -6.16 15.94
N TYR A 92 2.46 -5.42 16.02
CA TYR A 92 2.27 -4.15 15.32
C TYR A 92 1.53 -3.09 16.18
N PRO A 93 2.18 -2.53 17.22
CA PRO A 93 1.53 -1.60 18.16
C PRO A 93 1.02 -0.30 17.51
N ARG A 94 1.63 0.11 16.40
CA ARG A 94 1.19 1.29 15.64
C ARG A 94 -0.22 1.12 15.06
N GLY A 95 -0.61 -0.11 14.72
CA GLY A 95 -1.94 -0.42 14.24
C GLY A 95 -3.01 -0.16 15.31
N GLU A 96 -2.75 -0.54 16.55
CA GLU A 96 -3.66 -0.28 17.68
C GLU A 96 -3.80 1.22 17.96
N ALA A 97 -2.67 1.95 18.01
CA ALA A 97 -2.71 3.40 18.19
C ALA A 97 -3.53 4.10 17.08
N TYR A 98 -3.38 3.66 15.83
CA TYR A 98 -4.12 4.19 14.70
C TYR A 98 -5.61 3.81 14.73
N TRP A 99 -5.93 2.58 15.14
CA TRP A 99 -7.31 2.16 15.38
C TRP A 99 -8.01 3.09 16.38
N GLN A 100 -7.41 3.31 17.55
CA GLN A 100 -8.00 4.17 18.58
C GLN A 100 -8.22 5.60 18.10
N GLN A 101 -7.23 6.17 17.40
CA GLN A 101 -7.35 7.51 16.82
C GLN A 101 -8.47 7.58 15.77
N THR A 102 -8.57 6.57 14.90
CA THR A 102 -9.57 6.54 13.82
C THR A 102 -10.96 6.30 14.37
N TYR A 103 -11.10 5.42 15.36
CA TYR A 103 -12.36 5.20 16.06
C TYR A 103 -12.87 6.48 16.74
N GLN A 104 -11.99 7.21 17.43
CA GLN A 104 -12.33 8.52 18.01
C GLN A 104 -12.83 9.47 16.94
N TRP A 105 -12.11 9.61 15.81
CA TRP A 105 -12.58 10.44 14.69
C TRP A 105 -13.95 10.01 14.16
N VAL A 106 -14.21 8.72 14.00
CA VAL A 106 -15.51 8.23 13.53
C VAL A 106 -16.62 8.68 14.46
N VAL A 107 -16.43 8.54 15.79
CA VAL A 107 -17.42 8.89 16.81
C VAL A 107 -17.57 10.40 17.03
N THR A 108 -16.47 11.18 16.99
CA THR A 108 -16.50 12.60 17.40
C THR A 108 -16.42 13.58 16.25
N GLY A 109 -15.97 13.15 15.07
CA GLY A 109 -15.62 14.03 13.95
C GLY A 109 -14.28 14.76 14.11
N GLU A 110 -13.60 14.63 15.25
CA GLU A 110 -12.37 15.35 15.52
C GLU A 110 -11.14 14.52 15.09
N SER A 111 -10.33 15.04 14.15
CA SER A 111 -8.95 14.57 14.00
C SER A 111 -8.06 15.61 13.29
N PRO A 112 -6.86 15.87 13.83
CA PRO A 112 -5.91 16.81 13.24
C PRO A 112 -5.38 16.33 11.87
N GLU A 113 -5.48 15.02 11.56
CA GLU A 113 -5.06 14.47 10.26
C GLU A 113 -5.95 14.92 9.08
N TYR A 114 -7.10 15.48 9.39
CA TYR A 114 -8.06 15.99 8.41
C TYR A 114 -8.02 17.50 8.25
N GLU A 115 -7.11 18.18 8.95
CA GLU A 115 -6.76 19.56 8.65
C GLU A 115 -5.96 19.64 7.35
N LEU A 116 -6.43 20.44 6.39
CA LEU A 116 -5.89 20.49 5.03
C LEU A 116 -4.38 20.80 4.99
N LEU A 117 -3.91 21.75 5.80
CA LEU A 117 -2.51 22.16 5.83
C LEU A 117 -1.61 21.06 6.40
N PHE A 118 -2.07 20.37 7.45
CA PHE A 118 -1.37 19.24 8.04
C PHE A 118 -1.27 18.09 7.04
N TRP A 119 -2.41 17.74 6.42
CA TRP A 119 -2.49 16.69 5.40
C TRP A 119 -1.58 16.98 4.20
N LEU A 120 -1.65 18.18 3.64
CA LEU A 120 -0.88 18.55 2.45
C LEU A 120 0.63 18.52 2.71
N GLY A 121 1.07 19.05 3.86
CA GLY A 121 2.47 19.01 4.27
C GLY A 121 3.00 17.58 4.38
N ALA A 122 2.25 16.70 5.04
CA ALA A 122 2.59 15.29 5.16
C ALA A 122 2.66 14.59 3.80
N HIS A 123 1.74 14.90 2.87
CA HIS A 123 1.71 14.27 1.54
C HIS A 123 2.87 14.71 0.66
N ILE A 124 3.25 16.00 0.72
CA ILE A 124 4.45 16.50 0.02
C ILE A 124 5.70 15.78 0.56
N GLN A 125 5.84 15.69 1.88
CA GLN A 125 6.96 14.97 2.49
C GLN A 125 6.99 13.50 2.05
N LEU A 126 5.83 12.83 2.03
CA LEU A 126 5.73 11.43 1.63
C LEU A 126 6.08 11.22 0.15
N VAL A 127 5.66 12.11 -0.75
CA VAL A 127 6.06 12.06 -2.18
C VAL A 127 7.57 12.22 -2.34
N LEU A 128 8.17 13.19 -1.66
CA LEU A 128 9.61 13.44 -1.73
C LEU A 128 10.41 12.26 -1.15
N ALA A 129 10.03 11.78 0.04
CA ALA A 129 10.67 10.65 0.69
C ALA A 129 10.52 9.37 -0.15
N SER A 130 9.32 9.08 -0.65
CA SER A 130 9.07 7.90 -1.49
C SER A 130 9.89 7.94 -2.78
N THR A 131 10.03 9.11 -3.40
CA THR A 131 10.85 9.29 -4.59
C THR A 131 12.33 9.04 -4.27
N LEU A 132 12.87 9.70 -3.24
CA LEU A 132 14.27 9.55 -2.85
C LEU A 132 14.61 8.10 -2.48
N PHE A 133 13.81 7.48 -1.60
CA PHE A 133 14.06 6.13 -1.14
C PHE A 133 13.78 5.08 -2.22
N SER A 134 12.77 5.27 -3.07
CA SER A 134 12.56 4.38 -4.21
C SER A 134 13.75 4.42 -5.15
N PHE A 135 14.34 5.60 -5.36
CA PHE A 135 15.49 5.75 -6.25
C PHE A 135 16.73 5.05 -5.68
N THR A 136 17.02 5.19 -4.39
CA THR A 136 18.23 4.62 -3.77
C THR A 136 18.11 3.13 -3.43
N SER A 137 16.89 2.61 -3.23
CA SER A 137 16.65 1.22 -2.80
C SER A 137 16.01 0.31 -3.86
N LEU A 138 15.89 0.78 -5.11
CA LEU A 138 15.13 0.08 -6.17
C LEU A 138 13.69 -0.25 -5.73
N GLY A 139 13.08 0.64 -4.95
CA GLY A 139 11.70 0.54 -4.50
C GLY A 139 11.48 -0.27 -3.23
N MET A 140 12.50 -0.94 -2.69
CA MET A 140 12.36 -1.80 -1.50
C MET A 140 11.81 -1.03 -0.29
N VAL A 141 12.38 0.15 0.00
CA VAL A 141 11.96 0.96 1.15
C VAL A 141 10.55 1.48 0.95
N THR A 142 10.18 1.86 -0.27
CA THR A 142 8.84 2.35 -0.58
C THR A 142 7.79 1.24 -0.48
N LEU A 143 8.11 0.01 -0.89
CA LEU A 143 7.25 -1.15 -0.66
C LEU A 143 7.07 -1.43 0.83
N TRP A 144 8.16 -1.38 1.61
CA TRP A 144 8.12 -1.58 3.06
C TRP A 144 7.25 -0.54 3.75
N GLN A 145 7.45 0.75 3.46
CA GLN A 145 6.57 1.80 3.95
C GLN A 145 5.13 1.58 3.49
N GLY A 146 4.92 1.16 2.23
CA GLY A 146 3.59 0.87 1.70
C GLY A 146 2.84 -0.18 2.52
N PHE A 147 3.49 -1.28 2.91
CA PHE A 147 2.88 -2.28 3.81
C PHE A 147 2.60 -1.72 5.20
N GLN A 148 3.49 -0.89 5.74
CA GLN A 148 3.25 -0.23 7.02
C GLN A 148 1.99 0.63 7.00
N GLU A 149 1.82 1.47 5.98
CA GLU A 149 0.62 2.33 5.83
C GLU A 149 -0.65 1.50 5.58
N VAL A 150 -0.54 0.43 4.79
CA VAL A 150 -1.64 -0.50 4.53
C VAL A 150 -2.06 -1.23 5.80
N ASP A 151 -1.12 -1.57 6.69
CA ASP A 151 -1.42 -2.26 7.95
C ASP A 151 -2.09 -1.36 8.98
N LEU A 152 -1.80 -0.05 8.99
CA LEU A 152 -2.58 0.89 9.78
C LEU A 152 -4.07 0.78 9.40
N MET A 153 -4.36 0.84 8.09
CA MET A 153 -5.72 0.68 7.57
C MET A 153 -6.29 -0.72 7.85
N ASN A 154 -5.52 -1.79 7.67
CA ASN A 154 -5.99 -3.16 7.91
C ASN A 154 -6.34 -3.41 9.38
N CYS A 155 -5.50 -2.93 10.32
CA CYS A 155 -5.76 -3.04 11.74
C CYS A 155 -7.01 -2.25 12.14
N TYR A 156 -7.17 -1.05 11.59
CA TYR A 156 -8.37 -0.25 11.80
C TYR A 156 -9.63 -0.98 11.29
N VAL A 157 -9.63 -1.43 10.03
CA VAL A 157 -10.78 -2.14 9.43
C VAL A 157 -11.07 -3.45 10.17
N GLY A 158 -10.03 -4.23 10.50
CA GLY A 158 -10.15 -5.48 11.23
C GLY A 158 -10.78 -5.31 12.61
N ASN A 159 -10.33 -4.32 13.38
CA ASN A 159 -10.94 -4.00 14.67
C ASN A 159 -12.37 -3.48 14.53
N MET A 160 -12.64 -2.62 13.54
CA MET A 160 -13.97 -2.07 13.30
C MET A 160 -15.00 -3.14 12.94
N LEU A 161 -14.59 -4.24 12.30
CA LEU A 161 -15.50 -5.37 12.01
C LEU A 161 -16.16 -5.91 13.28
N ASN A 162 -15.43 -5.95 14.40
CA ASN A 162 -15.90 -6.44 15.68
C ASN A 162 -16.90 -5.49 16.37
N GLN A 163 -16.99 -4.24 15.92
CA GLN A 163 -17.89 -3.22 16.45
C GLN A 163 -18.92 -2.77 15.41
N SER A 164 -19.13 -3.57 14.36
CA SER A 164 -19.97 -3.18 13.22
C SER A 164 -21.27 -3.96 13.13
N GLN A 165 -22.36 -3.27 12.77
CA GLN A 165 -23.65 -3.87 12.46
C GLN A 165 -23.61 -4.60 11.11
N SER A 166 -22.91 -4.01 10.13
CA SER A 166 -22.70 -4.57 8.79
C SER A 166 -21.22 -4.70 8.46
N PRO A 167 -20.67 -5.93 8.45
CA PRO A 167 -19.29 -6.19 8.05
C PRO A 167 -18.96 -5.68 6.64
N MET A 168 -19.95 -5.71 5.73
CA MET A 168 -19.77 -5.27 4.35
C MET A 168 -19.56 -3.77 4.25
N VAL A 169 -20.29 -2.98 5.03
CA VAL A 169 -20.08 -1.53 5.10
C VAL A 169 -18.67 -1.24 5.61
N THR A 170 -18.24 -1.89 6.69
CA THR A 170 -16.88 -1.75 7.23
C THR A 170 -15.79 -2.09 6.22
N LEU A 171 -15.93 -3.20 5.47
CA LEU A 171 -14.93 -3.61 4.48
C LEU A 171 -14.82 -2.64 3.30
N PHE A 172 -15.94 -2.13 2.78
CA PHE A 172 -15.94 -1.29 1.58
C PHE A 172 -15.79 0.20 1.88
N VAL A 173 -16.34 0.68 3.00
CA VAL A 173 -16.27 2.08 3.40
C VAL A 173 -15.03 2.34 4.24
N GLY A 174 -14.67 1.43 5.15
CA GLY A 174 -13.48 1.57 5.99
C GLY A 174 -12.19 1.57 5.18
N TRP A 175 -12.11 0.77 4.10
CA TRP A 175 -11.09 1.00 3.07
C TRP A 175 -11.44 2.21 2.23
N HIS A 176 -11.11 3.39 2.77
CA HIS A 176 -11.42 4.66 2.14
C HIS A 176 -10.94 4.70 0.68
N ILE A 177 -11.84 5.08 -0.23
CA ILE A 177 -11.56 5.09 -1.67
C ILE A 177 -10.37 5.99 -2.04
N TRP A 178 -10.16 7.08 -1.29
CA TRP A 178 -9.01 7.97 -1.47
C TRP A 178 -7.69 7.28 -1.08
N SER A 179 -7.67 6.45 -0.04
CA SER A 179 -6.49 5.65 0.34
C SER A 179 -6.14 4.62 -0.74
N VAL A 180 -7.13 4.02 -1.41
CA VAL A 180 -6.89 3.15 -2.57
C VAL A 180 -6.26 3.93 -3.73
N CYS A 181 -6.79 5.12 -4.03
CA CYS A 181 -6.21 6.01 -5.04
C CYS A 181 -4.75 6.37 -4.70
N ARG A 182 -4.48 6.72 -3.44
CA ARG A 182 -3.13 7.01 -2.94
C ARG A 182 -2.17 5.85 -3.18
N GLY A 183 -2.57 4.64 -2.80
CA GLY A 183 -1.78 3.43 -2.99
C GLY A 183 -1.44 3.18 -4.47
N LEU A 184 -2.42 3.28 -5.35
CA LEU A 184 -2.21 3.17 -6.80
C LEU A 184 -1.26 4.25 -7.34
N GLY A 185 -1.42 5.50 -6.89
CA GLY A 185 -0.54 6.60 -7.24
C GLY A 185 0.92 6.32 -6.87
N TYR A 186 1.17 5.92 -5.62
CA TYR A 186 2.51 5.57 -5.17
C TYR A 186 3.08 4.34 -5.85
N LEU A 187 2.28 3.31 -6.15
CA LEU A 187 2.77 2.15 -6.90
C LEU A 187 3.26 2.53 -8.31
N VAL A 188 2.53 3.38 -9.02
CA VAL A 188 2.91 3.86 -10.35
C VAL A 188 4.18 4.73 -10.28
N LEU A 189 4.25 5.66 -9.32
CA LEU A 189 5.42 6.51 -9.13
C LEU A 189 6.66 5.71 -8.73
N THR A 190 6.51 4.74 -7.82
CA THR A 190 7.58 3.82 -7.43
C THR A 190 8.10 3.06 -8.65
N PHE A 191 7.21 2.50 -9.47
CA PHE A 191 7.62 1.82 -10.71
C PHE A 191 8.47 2.74 -11.61
N GLU A 192 8.04 3.97 -11.82
CA GLU A 192 8.75 4.92 -12.69
C GLU A 192 10.09 5.37 -12.10
N VAL A 193 10.16 5.61 -10.79
CA VAL A 193 11.40 5.98 -10.10
C VAL A 193 12.39 4.82 -10.09
N VAL A 194 11.93 3.59 -9.86
CA VAL A 194 12.76 2.38 -10.01
C VAL A 194 13.25 2.22 -11.44
N SER A 195 12.42 2.55 -12.44
CA SER A 195 12.85 2.57 -13.85
C SER A 195 13.99 3.54 -14.10
N TYR A 196 13.94 4.75 -13.53
CA TYR A 196 15.07 5.69 -13.61
C TYR A 196 16.32 5.19 -12.88
N SER A 197 16.15 4.66 -11.66
CA SER A 197 17.27 4.12 -10.87
C SER A 197 17.96 2.96 -11.58
N LEU A 198 17.19 2.00 -12.09
CA LEU A 198 17.71 0.84 -12.80
C LEU A 198 18.37 1.23 -14.13
N GLU A 199 17.79 2.18 -14.89
CA GLU A 199 18.42 2.72 -16.11
C GLU A 199 19.78 3.36 -15.79
N ARG A 200 19.88 4.10 -14.67
CA ARG A 200 21.14 4.72 -14.23
C ARG A 200 22.18 3.69 -13.81
N LEU A 201 21.78 2.66 -13.05
CA LEU A 201 22.67 1.59 -12.59
C LEU A 201 23.14 0.68 -13.73
N SER A 202 22.22 0.30 -14.63
CA SER A 202 22.51 -0.61 -15.75
C SER A 202 23.14 0.11 -16.95
N ARG A 203 23.01 1.43 -17.04
CA ARG A 203 23.36 2.25 -18.23
C ARG A 203 22.65 1.78 -19.51
N VAL A 204 21.47 1.18 -19.36
CA VAL A 204 20.63 0.71 -20.47
C VAL A 204 19.34 1.51 -20.47
N HIS A 205 18.98 2.06 -21.62
CA HIS A 205 17.71 2.75 -21.79
C HIS A 205 16.54 1.76 -21.67
N LEU A 206 15.64 2.01 -20.71
CA LEU A 206 14.54 1.09 -20.38
C LEU A 206 13.18 1.53 -20.94
N SER A 207 12.94 2.85 -21.02
CA SER A 207 11.63 3.36 -21.41
C SER A 207 11.70 4.69 -22.16
N THR A 208 10.85 4.83 -23.15
CA THR A 208 10.71 6.05 -23.97
C THR A 208 10.20 7.24 -23.15
N ARG A 209 10.59 8.46 -23.53
CA ARG A 209 10.12 9.70 -22.88
C ARG A 209 8.60 9.79 -22.73
N LEU A 210 7.84 9.42 -23.78
CA LEU A 210 6.38 9.49 -23.74
C LEU A 210 5.80 8.58 -22.65
N ARG A 211 6.22 7.31 -22.58
CA ARG A 211 5.77 6.36 -21.55
C ARG A 211 6.08 6.84 -20.13
N ARG A 212 7.26 7.43 -19.94
CA ARG A 212 7.68 7.99 -18.65
C ARG A 212 6.77 9.15 -18.23
N ILE A 213 6.52 10.10 -19.13
CA ILE A 213 5.60 11.22 -18.88
C ILE A 213 4.19 10.70 -18.54
N THR A 214 3.69 9.73 -19.30
CA THR A 214 2.38 9.12 -19.04
C THR A 214 2.31 8.49 -17.65
N ARG A 215 3.34 7.78 -17.20
CA ARG A 215 3.39 7.18 -15.85
C ARG A 215 3.39 8.24 -14.76
N TRP A 216 4.19 9.29 -14.92
CA TRP A 216 4.17 10.43 -14.00
C TRP A 216 2.79 11.08 -13.92
N GLN A 217 2.15 11.31 -15.06
CA GLN A 217 0.79 11.87 -15.12
C GLN A 217 -0.23 10.96 -14.44
N ILE A 218 -0.18 9.65 -14.66
CA ILE A 218 -1.08 8.70 -14.00
C ILE A 218 -0.84 8.70 -12.48
N GLY A 219 0.41 8.56 -12.05
CA GLY A 219 0.76 8.50 -10.63
C GLY A 219 0.37 9.78 -9.88
N LEU A 220 0.73 10.94 -10.41
CA LEU A 220 0.35 12.23 -9.84
C LEU A 220 -1.18 12.47 -9.94
N GLY A 221 -1.81 12.04 -11.02
CA GLY A 221 -3.27 12.12 -11.18
C GLY A 221 -4.02 11.36 -10.09
N PHE A 222 -3.55 10.17 -9.72
CA PHE A 222 -4.11 9.42 -8.59
C PHE A 222 -3.90 10.10 -7.23
N LEU A 223 -2.75 10.76 -7.01
CA LEU A 223 -2.51 11.51 -5.77
C LEU A 223 -3.37 12.79 -5.67
N VAL A 224 -3.60 13.47 -6.80
CA VAL A 224 -4.56 14.59 -6.85
C VAL A 224 -5.97 14.07 -6.58
N LEU A 225 -6.33 12.94 -7.19
CA LEU A 225 -7.63 12.30 -6.98
C LEU A 225 -7.84 11.87 -5.52
N ASP A 226 -6.82 11.35 -4.83
CA ASP A 226 -6.85 11.08 -3.38
C ASP A 226 -7.24 12.35 -2.59
N GLY A 227 -6.57 13.48 -2.84
CA GLY A 227 -6.92 14.74 -2.18
C GLY A 227 -8.34 15.21 -2.47
N VAL A 228 -8.78 15.14 -3.73
CA VAL A 228 -10.14 15.53 -4.14
C VAL A 228 -11.18 14.63 -3.50
N LEU A 229 -11.00 13.30 -3.57
CA LEU A 229 -11.95 12.35 -2.98
C LEU A 229 -11.99 12.50 -1.46
N LYS A 230 -10.83 12.62 -0.81
CA LYS A 230 -10.76 12.84 0.63
C LYS A 230 -11.53 14.10 1.03
N TYR A 231 -11.29 15.22 0.35
CA TYR A 231 -11.98 16.49 0.64
C TYR A 231 -13.51 16.39 0.51
N ASN A 232 -14.01 15.69 -0.51
CA ASN A 232 -15.44 15.64 -0.80
C ASN A 232 -16.18 14.52 -0.05
N LEU A 233 -15.51 13.43 0.30
CA LEU A 233 -16.14 12.23 0.84
C LEU A 233 -15.84 11.99 2.32
N LEU A 234 -14.96 12.79 2.94
CA LEU A 234 -14.54 12.61 4.33
C LEU A 234 -15.73 12.39 5.28
N GLU A 235 -16.64 13.35 5.30
CA GLU A 235 -17.75 13.37 6.26
C GLU A 235 -18.80 12.31 5.93
N ILE A 236 -19.04 12.05 4.64
CA ILE A 236 -19.97 11.01 4.18
C ILE A 236 -19.48 9.64 4.66
N VAL A 237 -18.18 9.38 4.50
CA VAL A 237 -17.56 8.13 4.96
C VAL A 237 -17.60 8.04 6.47
N ARG A 238 -17.30 9.12 7.20
CA ARG A 238 -17.37 9.15 8.67
C ARG A 238 -18.76 8.77 9.18
N GLN A 239 -19.80 9.44 8.68
CA GLN A 239 -21.19 9.18 9.06
C GLN A 239 -21.60 7.75 8.74
N ALA A 240 -21.26 7.25 7.55
CA ALA A 240 -21.57 5.88 7.17
C ALA A 240 -20.89 4.83 8.07
N LEU A 241 -19.71 5.13 8.62
CA LEU A 241 -19.02 4.27 9.58
C LEU A 241 -19.61 4.40 10.99
N GLU A 242 -19.94 5.62 11.42
CA GLU A 242 -20.58 5.91 12.71
C GLU A 242 -21.95 5.22 12.81
N ASP A 243 -22.81 5.38 11.80
CA ASP A 243 -24.13 4.74 11.72
C ASP A 243 -24.03 3.21 11.71
N ASN A 244 -22.87 2.67 11.30
CA ASN A 244 -22.62 1.24 11.25
C ASN A 244 -22.04 0.67 12.56
N LEU A 245 -21.77 1.49 13.58
CA LEU A 245 -21.28 1.00 14.86
C LEU A 245 -22.41 0.29 15.65
N THR A 246 -22.09 -0.80 16.33
CA THR A 246 -23.00 -1.42 17.30
C THR A 246 -23.09 -0.53 18.53
N ALA A 247 -24.32 -0.15 18.91
CA ALA A 247 -24.61 0.65 20.10
C ALA A 247 -24.22 -0.06 21.41
#